data_AF-G5HGG6-F1
#
_entry.id   AF-G5HGG6-F1
#
_cell.length_a   1.000
_cell.length_b   1.000
_cell.length_c   1.000
_cell.angle_alpha   90.00
_cell.angle_beta   90.00
_cell.angle_gamma   90.00
#
_symmetry.space_group_name_H-M   'P 1'
#
loop_
_entity.id
_entity.type
_entity.pdbx_description
1 polymer ?
#
loop_
_entity_poly.entity_id
_entity_poly.type
_entity_poly.pdbx_seq_one_letter_code
_entity_poly.pdbx_strand_id
1 'polypeptide(L)'
;MDDLSVMAYEMRKDVLDMICRAGTGHIGGDFSVMEILTDLYFRQMNISPELMDDRDRDRFVLSKGHSVESYYAVLARKGFFDIEEVKARFSAFNSPYIGHPNNKLPGIEMNSGSLGHGLPVCVGMALAGKMDQRDYRVYTVMGDGELAEGSVWEGVMAASHYKLDNLCAVVDRNRLQISGPTEEIMHHDDLGQRFSSFGWHVVTADGNDIPSLDWAFGEARQQKGQPTVVIANTIKGCGVSFMENQAGWHHRVPTDEEHQAAVRELDEKVKGGGICI
;
A
#
# COMPACT_ATOMS: atom_id res chain seq x y z
N MET A 1 14.84 10.74 -12.80
CA MET A 1 13.79 10.08 -11.99
C MET A 1 12.47 10.75 -12.33
N ASP A 2 11.36 10.01 -12.45
CA ASP A 2 10.06 10.66 -12.70
C ASP A 2 9.56 11.41 -11.44
N ASP A 3 8.62 12.34 -11.62
CA ASP A 3 8.13 13.23 -10.55
C ASP A 3 7.50 12.44 -9.37
N LEU A 4 6.88 11.29 -9.66
CA LEU A 4 6.24 10.46 -8.64
C LEU A 4 7.25 9.69 -7.81
N SER A 5 8.35 9.25 -8.41
CA SER A 5 9.45 8.59 -7.70
C SER A 5 10.12 9.57 -6.72
N VAL A 6 10.31 10.84 -7.11
CA VAL A 6 10.78 11.90 -6.19
C VAL A 6 9.76 12.10 -5.06
N MET A 7 8.48 12.20 -5.39
CA MET A 7 7.39 12.35 -4.42
C MET A 7 7.36 11.19 -3.41
N ALA A 8 7.59 9.95 -3.84
CA ALA A 8 7.65 8.79 -2.96
C ALA A 8 8.77 8.92 -1.91
N TYR A 9 9.96 9.37 -2.30
CA TYR A 9 11.06 9.63 -1.35
C TYR A 9 10.76 10.79 -0.40
N GLU A 10 10.12 11.86 -0.88
CA GLU A 10 9.68 12.95 -0.01
C GLU A 10 8.67 12.47 1.03
N MET A 11 7.68 11.67 0.63
CA MET A 11 6.69 11.12 1.54
C MET A 11 7.30 10.14 2.56
N ARG A 12 8.38 9.43 2.22
CA ARG A 12 9.14 8.63 3.21
C ARG A 12 9.73 9.48 4.32
N LYS A 13 10.18 10.71 4.01
CA LYS A 13 10.64 11.66 5.03
C LYS A 13 9.48 12.09 5.93
N ASP A 14 8.30 12.32 5.34
CA ASP A 14 7.10 12.65 6.10
C ASP A 14 6.71 11.52 7.08
N VAL A 15 6.77 10.27 6.63
CA VAL A 15 6.54 9.07 7.46
C VAL A 15 7.58 8.96 8.58
N LEU A 16 8.86 9.14 8.25
CA LEU A 16 9.95 9.08 9.22
C LEU A 16 9.74 10.09 10.36
N ASP A 17 9.40 11.35 10.01
CA ASP A 17 9.09 12.39 10.99
C ASP A 17 7.86 12.04 11.82
N MET A 18 6.81 11.50 11.19
CA MET A 18 5.57 11.11 11.86
C MET A 18 5.83 10.04 12.94
N ILE A 19 6.59 8.99 12.60
CA ILE A 19 6.91 7.88 13.50
C ILE A 19 7.80 8.34 14.65
N CYS A 20 8.86 9.11 14.36
CA CYS A 20 9.77 9.61 15.39
C CYS A 20 9.05 10.56 16.36
N ARG A 21 8.17 11.45 15.89
CA ARG A 21 7.38 12.35 16.75
C ARG A 21 6.42 11.58 17.65
N ALA A 22 5.75 10.55 17.12
CA ALA A 22 4.78 9.76 17.87
C ALA A 22 5.41 8.73 18.81
N GLY A 23 6.67 8.34 18.56
CA GLY A 23 7.34 7.28 19.32
C GLY A 23 6.76 5.88 19.05
N THR A 24 6.09 5.68 17.92
CA THR A 24 5.50 4.40 17.50
C THR A 24 5.22 4.40 15.99
N GLY A 25 5.21 3.22 15.35
CA GLY A 25 4.82 3.04 13.94
C GLY A 25 5.44 1.81 13.27
N HIS A 26 5.21 1.62 11.96
CA HIS A 26 5.62 0.41 11.20
C HIS A 26 6.50 0.68 9.97
N ILE A 27 7.58 1.44 10.18
CA ILE A 27 8.41 2.04 9.11
C ILE A 27 8.84 1.09 7.99
N GLY A 28 9.22 -0.15 8.30
CA GLY A 28 9.66 -1.10 7.28
C GLY A 28 8.57 -1.42 6.26
N GLY A 29 7.34 -1.63 6.73
CA GLY A 29 6.18 -1.91 5.86
C GLY A 29 5.64 -0.65 5.19
N ASP A 30 5.78 0.52 5.83
CA ASP A 30 5.47 1.81 5.23
C ASP A 30 6.34 2.10 4.00
N PHE A 31 7.64 1.86 4.13
CA PHE A 31 8.59 2.19 3.06
C PHE A 31 8.51 1.24 1.89
N SER A 32 8.12 -0.03 2.08
CA SER A 32 7.94 -0.98 0.97
C SER A 32 6.77 -0.62 0.08
N VAL A 33 5.71 -0.05 0.65
CA VAL A 33 4.44 0.19 -0.05
C VAL A 33 4.36 1.55 -0.75
N MET A 34 5.35 2.42 -0.57
CA MET A 34 5.25 3.83 -0.95
C MET A 34 5.01 4.04 -2.45
N GLU A 35 5.77 3.39 -3.34
CA GLU A 35 5.57 3.51 -4.79
C GLU A 35 4.21 2.96 -5.23
N ILE A 36 3.76 1.84 -4.64
CA ILE A 36 2.45 1.23 -4.91
C ILE A 36 1.33 2.24 -4.62
N LEU A 37 1.35 2.86 -3.43
CA LEU A 37 0.34 3.86 -3.07
C LEU A 37 0.46 5.11 -3.93
N THR A 38 1.67 5.55 -4.22
CA THR A 38 1.91 6.74 -5.05
C THR A 38 1.33 6.54 -6.45
N ASP A 39 1.64 5.44 -7.12
CA ASP A 39 1.13 5.18 -8.47
C ASP A 39 -0.40 5.05 -8.48
N LEU A 40 -0.98 4.32 -7.52
CA LEU A 40 -2.43 4.19 -7.40
C LEU A 40 -3.12 5.55 -7.24
N TYR A 41 -2.66 6.40 -6.33
CA TYR A 41 -3.32 7.68 -6.02
C TYR A 41 -3.06 8.78 -7.04
N PHE A 42 -1.92 8.76 -7.73
CA PHE A 42 -1.52 9.85 -8.63
C PHE A 42 -1.62 9.51 -10.11
N ARG A 43 -1.74 8.23 -10.49
CA ARG A 43 -1.96 7.80 -11.89
C ARG A 43 -3.20 6.98 -12.09
N GLN A 44 -3.44 5.97 -11.25
CA GLN A 44 -4.43 4.94 -11.58
C GLN A 44 -5.86 5.35 -11.24
N MET A 45 -6.06 5.86 -10.03
CA MET A 45 -7.39 6.02 -9.44
C MET A 45 -8.02 7.36 -9.76
N ASN A 46 -9.30 7.33 -10.13
CA ASN A 46 -10.18 8.49 -10.10
C ASN A 46 -10.54 8.80 -8.63
N ILE A 47 -9.66 9.53 -7.94
CA ILE A 47 -9.81 9.88 -6.53
C ILE A 47 -9.28 11.29 -6.27
N SER A 48 -10.04 12.08 -5.51
CA SER A 48 -9.61 13.38 -4.98
C SER A 48 -10.56 13.84 -3.85
N PRO A 49 -10.19 14.87 -3.08
CA PRO A 49 -11.09 15.44 -2.07
C PRO A 49 -12.43 15.92 -2.65
N GLU A 50 -12.43 16.44 -3.88
CA GLU A 50 -13.64 16.95 -4.55
C GLU A 50 -14.60 15.83 -4.97
N LEU A 51 -14.08 14.61 -5.13
CA LEU A 51 -14.85 13.44 -5.56
C LEU A 51 -15.35 12.58 -4.40
N MET A 52 -15.11 12.94 -3.13
CA MET A 52 -15.37 12.05 -1.98
C MET A 52 -16.77 11.43 -1.95
N ASP A 53 -17.79 12.24 -2.26
CA ASP A 53 -19.20 11.82 -2.28
C ASP A 53 -19.65 11.26 -3.63
N ASP A 54 -18.75 11.25 -4.63
CA ASP A 54 -19.01 10.65 -5.92
C ASP A 54 -19.14 9.13 -5.78
N ARG A 55 -20.23 8.60 -6.34
CA ARG A 55 -20.48 7.16 -6.35
C ARG A 55 -19.66 6.43 -7.43
N ASP A 56 -19.09 7.17 -8.38
CA ASP A 56 -18.30 6.65 -9.51
C ASP A 56 -16.79 6.84 -9.34
N ARG A 57 -16.32 7.41 -8.22
CA ARG A 57 -14.87 7.42 -7.90
C ARG A 57 -14.34 6.01 -7.65
N ASP A 58 -13.04 5.81 -7.77
CA ASP A 58 -12.44 4.53 -7.39
C ASP A 58 -12.41 4.36 -5.86
N ARG A 59 -12.34 3.09 -5.43
CA ARG A 59 -12.31 2.69 -4.01
C ARG A 59 -10.98 2.04 -3.68
N PHE A 60 -10.43 2.36 -2.51
CA PHE A 60 -9.16 1.80 -2.04
C PHE A 60 -9.26 1.31 -0.60
N VAL A 61 -8.69 0.14 -0.33
CA VAL A 61 -8.52 -0.40 1.02
C VAL A 61 -7.06 -0.77 1.26
N LEU A 62 -6.47 -0.21 2.32
CA LEU A 62 -5.19 -0.70 2.83
C LEU A 62 -5.44 -1.89 3.75
N SER A 63 -5.37 -3.11 3.23
CA SER A 63 -5.60 -4.34 4.00
C SER A 63 -4.48 -4.59 5.02
N LYS A 64 -3.22 -4.34 4.61
CA LYS A 64 -2.07 -4.22 5.53
C LYS A 64 -2.09 -2.91 6.32
N GLY A 65 -3.12 -2.77 7.14
CA GLY A 65 -3.46 -1.53 7.84
C GLY A 65 -2.38 -0.98 8.74
N HIS A 66 -1.40 -1.77 9.15
CA HIS A 66 -0.28 -1.28 9.95
C HIS A 66 0.63 -0.32 9.19
N SER A 67 0.57 -0.25 7.85
CA SER A 67 1.31 0.75 7.04
C SER A 67 0.51 2.02 6.79
N VAL A 68 -0.17 2.50 7.84
CA VAL A 68 -1.09 3.63 7.74
C VAL A 68 -0.35 4.95 7.58
N GLU A 69 0.89 5.04 8.03
CA GLU A 69 1.72 6.24 8.03
C GLU A 69 2.02 6.64 6.59
N SER A 70 2.44 5.68 5.74
CA SER A 70 2.56 5.91 4.29
C SER A 70 1.23 6.29 3.65
N TYR A 71 0.14 5.68 4.11
CA TYR A 71 -1.18 5.99 3.57
C TYR A 71 -1.64 7.41 3.92
N TYR A 72 -1.40 7.87 5.15
CA TYR A 72 -1.64 9.25 5.55
C TYR A 72 -0.76 10.23 4.79
N ALA A 73 0.53 9.91 4.56
CA ALA A 73 1.42 10.77 3.77
C ALA A 73 0.91 10.94 2.32
N VAL A 74 0.46 9.85 1.69
CA VAL A 74 -0.11 9.87 0.33
C VAL A 74 -1.42 10.65 0.28
N LEU A 75 -2.33 10.43 1.22
CA LEU A 75 -3.60 11.15 1.29
C LEU A 75 -3.39 12.65 1.56
N ALA A 76 -2.44 13.02 2.44
CA ALA A 76 -2.08 14.40 2.69
C ALA A 76 -1.51 15.06 1.42
N ARG A 77 -0.61 14.36 0.72
CA ARG A 77 -0.05 14.83 -0.56
C ARG A 77 -1.11 14.98 -1.66
N LYS A 78 -2.14 14.14 -1.63
CA LYS A 78 -3.32 14.21 -2.52
C LYS A 78 -4.33 15.30 -2.11
N GLY A 79 -4.11 15.98 -0.98
CA GLY A 79 -4.92 17.10 -0.51
C GLY A 79 -6.06 16.75 0.44
N PHE A 80 -6.13 15.51 0.95
CA PHE A 80 -7.15 15.12 1.92
C PHE A 80 -6.88 15.66 3.33
N PHE A 81 -5.61 15.90 3.66
CA PHE A 81 -5.15 16.33 4.98
C PHE A 81 -4.05 17.38 4.89
N ASP A 82 -3.85 18.14 5.96
CA ASP A 82 -2.61 18.87 6.22
C ASP A 82 -1.57 17.90 6.83
N ILE A 83 -0.44 17.72 6.14
CA ILE A 83 0.61 16.80 6.59
C ILE A 83 1.22 17.20 7.94
N GLU A 84 1.31 18.49 8.26
CA GLU A 84 1.86 18.92 9.55
C GLU A 84 0.88 18.66 10.70
N GLU A 85 -0.44 18.75 10.45
CA GLU A 85 -1.45 18.32 11.42
C GLU A 85 -1.35 16.81 11.68
N VAL A 86 -1.24 16.01 10.61
CA VAL A 86 -1.10 14.55 10.73
C VAL A 86 0.12 14.20 11.59
N LYS A 87 1.30 14.75 11.26
CA LYS A 87 2.54 14.52 12.02
C LYS A 87 2.44 14.95 13.48
N ALA A 88 1.77 16.07 13.76
CA ALA A 88 1.63 16.57 15.13
C ALA A 88 0.67 15.75 15.98
N ARG A 89 -0.30 15.07 15.36
CA ARG A 89 -1.39 14.38 16.06
C ARG A 89 -1.34 12.86 15.95
N PHE A 90 -0.48 12.28 15.11
CA PHE A 90 -0.42 10.83 14.93
C PHE A 90 -0.21 10.08 16.26
N SER A 91 -1.06 9.08 16.51
CA SER A 91 -1.11 8.27 17.73
C SER A 91 -1.23 9.05 19.05
N ALA A 92 -1.58 10.34 19.01
CA ALA A 92 -1.85 11.13 20.21
C ALA A 92 -3.25 10.83 20.78
N PHE A 93 -3.43 11.06 22.08
CA PHE A 93 -4.73 10.93 22.74
C PHE A 93 -5.81 11.78 22.05
N ASN A 94 -6.99 11.20 21.79
CA ASN A 94 -8.10 11.81 21.05
C ASN A 94 -7.76 12.27 19.62
N SER A 95 -6.67 11.78 19.02
CA SER A 95 -6.40 12.00 17.61
C SER A 95 -7.24 11.08 16.72
N PRO A 96 -7.74 11.56 15.57
CA PRO A 96 -8.32 10.68 14.56
C PRO A 96 -7.26 9.89 13.77
N TYR A 97 -6.00 10.35 13.78
CA TYR A 97 -4.85 9.70 13.15
C TYR A 97 -4.24 8.68 14.10
N ILE A 98 -4.62 7.41 13.94
CA ILE A 98 -4.23 6.31 14.81
C ILE A 98 -3.37 5.30 14.03
N GLY A 99 -2.73 4.35 14.70
CA GLY A 99 -1.81 3.38 14.07
C GLY A 99 -2.44 2.36 13.10
N HIS A 100 -3.69 2.57 12.67
CA HIS A 100 -4.41 1.81 11.64
C HIS A 100 -5.43 2.74 10.93
N PRO A 101 -5.88 2.43 9.70
CA PRO A 101 -6.85 3.26 8.98
C PRO A 101 -8.12 3.50 9.79
N ASN A 102 -8.58 4.76 9.78
CA ASN A 102 -9.81 5.21 10.44
C ASN A 102 -10.76 5.77 9.38
N ASN A 103 -11.88 5.09 9.13
CA ASN A 103 -12.86 5.50 8.12
C ASN A 103 -13.72 6.71 8.50
N LYS A 104 -13.41 7.36 9.63
CA LYS A 104 -13.91 8.71 9.95
C LYS A 104 -13.07 9.82 9.31
N LEU A 105 -11.87 9.49 8.82
CA LEU A 105 -11.04 10.42 8.06
C LEU A 105 -11.44 10.39 6.57
N PRO A 106 -11.42 11.55 5.89
CA PRO A 106 -11.69 11.62 4.46
C PRO A 106 -10.70 10.78 3.65
N GLY A 107 -11.19 10.17 2.57
CA GLY A 107 -10.39 9.30 1.69
C GLY A 107 -10.17 7.87 2.20
N ILE A 108 -10.68 7.48 3.38
CA ILE A 108 -10.51 6.13 3.94
C ILE A 108 -11.83 5.35 3.95
N GLU A 109 -11.90 4.27 3.17
CA GLU A 109 -13.13 3.45 3.06
C GLU A 109 -13.41 2.58 4.28
N MET A 110 -12.35 2.01 4.88
CA MET A 110 -12.46 0.91 5.82
C MET A 110 -11.52 1.11 7.01
N ASN A 111 -12.02 0.77 8.21
CA ASN A 111 -11.13 0.52 9.35
C ASN A 111 -10.45 -0.84 9.13
N SER A 112 -9.14 -0.85 8.96
CA SER A 112 -8.36 -2.09 8.82
C SER A 112 -7.39 -2.25 10.00
N GLY A 113 -6.55 -3.29 9.97
CA GLY A 113 -5.58 -3.61 11.02
C GLY A 113 -5.65 -5.06 11.47
N SER A 114 -6.86 -5.63 11.54
CA SER A 114 -7.02 -7.09 11.52
C SER A 114 -6.71 -7.58 10.11
N LEU A 115 -5.56 -8.21 9.94
CA LEU A 115 -5.12 -8.72 8.64
C LEU A 115 -6.15 -9.69 8.03
N GLY A 116 -6.15 -9.79 6.70
CA GLY A 116 -6.96 -10.73 5.94
C GLY A 116 -8.40 -10.29 5.66
N HIS A 117 -8.83 -9.13 6.18
CA HIS A 117 -10.21 -8.65 6.03
C HIS A 117 -10.41 -7.68 4.87
N GLY A 118 -9.36 -6.98 4.41
CA GLY A 118 -9.50 -5.96 3.36
C GLY A 118 -9.92 -6.54 2.01
N LEU A 119 -9.32 -7.65 1.56
CA LEU A 119 -9.72 -8.28 0.31
C LEU A 119 -11.19 -8.74 0.31
N PRO A 120 -11.71 -9.49 1.30
CA PRO A 120 -13.13 -9.80 1.39
C PRO A 120 -14.06 -8.58 1.33
N VAL A 121 -13.69 -7.47 1.98
CA VAL A 121 -14.47 -6.23 1.91
C VAL A 121 -14.43 -5.64 0.49
N CYS A 122 -13.27 -5.63 -0.15
CA CYS A 122 -13.13 -5.18 -1.54
C CYS A 122 -13.90 -6.05 -2.54
N VAL A 123 -14.05 -7.35 -2.28
CA VAL A 123 -14.95 -8.22 -3.06
C VAL A 123 -16.39 -7.69 -2.99
N GLY A 124 -16.86 -7.33 -1.79
CA GLY A 124 -18.18 -6.72 -1.61
C GLY A 124 -18.33 -5.38 -2.34
N MET A 125 -17.32 -4.51 -2.24
CA MET A 125 -17.30 -3.21 -2.92
C MET A 125 -17.32 -3.35 -4.46
N ALA A 126 -16.55 -4.30 -5.01
CA ALA A 126 -16.48 -4.54 -6.45
C ALA A 126 -17.76 -5.18 -6.98
N LEU A 127 -18.33 -6.14 -6.23
CA LEU A 127 -19.62 -6.75 -6.54
C LEU A 127 -20.75 -5.73 -6.58
N ALA A 128 -20.80 -4.82 -5.59
CA ALA A 128 -21.77 -3.73 -5.57
C ALA A 128 -21.68 -2.84 -6.83
N GLY A 129 -20.46 -2.49 -7.25
CA GLY A 129 -20.23 -1.70 -8.46
C GLY A 129 -20.78 -2.37 -9.72
N LYS A 130 -20.55 -3.69 -9.86
CA LYS A 130 -21.12 -4.47 -10.96
C LYS A 130 -22.64 -4.55 -10.93
N MET A 131 -23.23 -4.75 -9.76
CA MET A 131 -24.69 -4.80 -9.59
C MET A 131 -25.35 -3.46 -9.90
N ASP A 132 -24.70 -2.36 -9.53
CA ASP A 132 -25.15 -1.00 -9.80
C ASP A 132 -24.80 -0.51 -11.22
N GLN A 133 -24.17 -1.34 -12.05
CA GLN A 133 -23.69 -0.99 -13.40
C GLN A 133 -22.77 0.24 -13.41
N ARG A 134 -21.85 0.32 -12.45
CA ARG A 134 -20.86 1.38 -12.32
C ARG A 134 -19.51 0.93 -12.83
N ASP A 135 -18.78 1.88 -13.42
CA ASP A 135 -17.49 1.63 -14.06
C ASP A 135 -16.29 1.81 -13.11
N TYR A 136 -16.53 2.17 -11.84
CA TYR A 136 -15.46 2.34 -10.87
C TYR A 136 -14.71 1.03 -10.61
N ARG A 137 -13.45 1.19 -10.21
CA ARG A 137 -12.56 0.11 -9.81
C ARG A 137 -12.33 0.11 -8.30
N VAL A 138 -11.99 -1.06 -7.79
CA VAL A 138 -11.66 -1.30 -6.40
C VAL A 138 -10.24 -1.83 -6.31
N TYR A 139 -9.45 -1.20 -5.46
CA TYR A 139 -8.06 -1.54 -5.22
C TYR A 139 -7.87 -1.96 -3.76
N THR A 140 -7.07 -2.99 -3.53
CA THR A 140 -6.62 -3.36 -2.18
C THR A 140 -5.14 -3.68 -2.19
N VAL A 141 -4.43 -3.20 -1.17
CA VAL A 141 -3.02 -3.55 -0.96
C VAL A 141 -2.92 -4.42 0.29
N MET A 142 -2.34 -5.61 0.13
CA MET A 142 -2.13 -6.61 1.16
C MET A 142 -0.64 -6.82 1.40
N GLY A 143 -0.29 -7.26 2.61
CA GLY A 143 1.05 -7.78 2.89
C GLY A 143 1.18 -9.23 2.43
N ASP A 144 2.39 -9.68 2.13
CA ASP A 144 2.65 -11.09 1.84
C ASP A 144 2.50 -11.99 3.08
N GLY A 145 2.93 -11.54 4.26
CA GLY A 145 2.64 -12.22 5.53
C GLY A 145 1.15 -12.29 5.88
N GLU A 146 0.33 -11.34 5.40
CA GLU A 146 -1.12 -11.35 5.54
C GLU A 146 -1.79 -12.49 4.76
N LEU A 147 -1.15 -13.02 3.70
CA LEU A 147 -1.71 -14.11 2.90
C LEU A 147 -1.78 -15.46 3.66
N ALA A 148 -1.23 -15.54 4.87
CA ALA A 148 -1.44 -16.68 5.76
C ALA A 148 -2.89 -16.74 6.31
N GLU A 149 -3.64 -15.64 6.27
CA GLU A 149 -5.03 -15.60 6.73
C GLU A 149 -5.97 -16.33 5.77
N GLY A 150 -6.76 -17.27 6.29
CA GLY A 150 -7.71 -18.05 5.49
C GLY A 150 -8.76 -17.19 4.78
N SER A 151 -9.16 -16.09 5.40
CA SER A 151 -10.15 -15.15 4.84
C SER A 151 -9.67 -14.50 3.54
N VAL A 152 -8.36 -14.34 3.34
CA VAL A 152 -7.81 -13.88 2.05
C VAL A 152 -8.20 -14.87 0.96
N TRP A 153 -7.98 -16.16 1.18
CA TRP A 153 -8.27 -17.20 0.19
C TRP A 153 -9.76 -17.40 -0.06
N GLU A 154 -10.61 -17.19 0.95
CA GLU A 154 -12.06 -17.08 0.76
C GLU A 154 -12.43 -15.90 -0.15
N GLY A 155 -11.82 -14.74 0.06
CA GLY A 155 -11.96 -13.57 -0.81
C GLY A 155 -11.47 -13.83 -2.24
N VAL A 156 -10.32 -14.49 -2.40
CA VAL A 156 -9.76 -14.91 -3.69
C VAL A 156 -10.75 -15.82 -4.44
N MET A 157 -11.30 -16.84 -3.77
CA MET A 157 -12.33 -17.72 -4.34
C MET A 157 -13.57 -16.93 -4.80
N ALA A 158 -14.09 -16.06 -3.93
CA ALA A 158 -15.30 -15.30 -4.20
C ALA A 158 -15.12 -14.31 -5.38
N ALA A 159 -14.01 -13.58 -5.43
CA ALA A 159 -13.75 -12.62 -6.50
C ALA A 159 -13.74 -13.25 -7.89
N SER A 160 -13.15 -14.44 -8.00
CA SER A 160 -13.10 -15.22 -9.22
C SER A 160 -14.49 -15.75 -9.60
N HIS A 161 -15.22 -16.32 -8.63
CA HIS A 161 -16.59 -16.81 -8.84
C HIS A 161 -17.50 -15.72 -9.44
N TYR A 162 -17.43 -14.50 -8.90
CA TYR A 162 -18.21 -13.36 -9.36
C TYR A 162 -17.60 -12.60 -10.54
N LYS A 163 -16.47 -13.05 -11.09
CA LYS A 163 -15.80 -12.46 -12.27
C LYS A 163 -15.54 -10.96 -12.09
N LEU A 164 -15.00 -10.57 -10.94
CA LEU A 164 -14.81 -9.18 -10.53
C LEU A 164 -13.60 -8.53 -11.21
N ASP A 165 -13.67 -8.29 -12.51
CA ASP A 165 -12.63 -7.58 -13.31
C ASP A 165 -12.46 -6.08 -12.99
N ASN A 166 -13.34 -5.53 -12.15
CA ASN A 166 -13.19 -4.21 -11.54
C ASN A 166 -12.43 -4.26 -10.21
N LEU A 167 -11.97 -5.44 -9.74
CA LEU A 167 -11.13 -5.62 -8.57
C LEU A 167 -9.67 -5.85 -8.97
N CYS A 168 -8.77 -5.02 -8.42
CA CYS A 168 -7.33 -5.17 -8.53
C CYS A 168 -6.71 -5.28 -7.13
N ALA A 169 -6.22 -6.47 -6.78
CA ALA A 169 -5.46 -6.66 -5.55
C ALA A 169 -3.97 -6.45 -5.80
N VAL A 170 -3.22 -6.02 -4.80
CA VAL A 170 -1.77 -5.91 -4.82
C VAL A 170 -1.20 -6.64 -3.62
N VAL A 171 -0.20 -7.49 -3.85
CA VAL A 171 0.62 -8.07 -2.80
C VAL A 171 1.92 -7.28 -2.74
N ASP A 172 2.15 -6.58 -1.63
CA ASP A 172 3.45 -6.01 -1.27
C ASP A 172 4.36 -7.16 -0.82
N ARG A 173 5.13 -7.69 -1.78
CA ARG A 173 5.93 -8.91 -1.65
C ARG A 173 7.36 -8.58 -1.22
N ASN A 174 7.51 -8.20 0.05
CA ASN A 174 8.80 -7.82 0.65
C ASN A 174 9.54 -8.96 1.39
N ARG A 175 8.95 -10.16 1.41
CA ARG A 175 9.49 -11.41 1.97
C ARG A 175 9.68 -11.44 3.48
N LEU A 176 9.16 -10.47 4.23
CA LEU A 176 9.38 -10.34 5.67
C LEU A 176 8.10 -10.05 6.45
N GLN A 177 7.88 -10.79 7.53
CA GLN A 177 6.85 -10.53 8.53
C GLN A 177 7.48 -10.25 9.92
N ILE A 178 6.67 -10.15 10.98
CA ILE A 178 7.13 -9.81 12.34
C ILE A 178 8.30 -10.70 12.78
N SER A 179 8.13 -12.02 12.63
CA SER A 179 9.05 -13.02 13.18
C SER A 179 10.18 -13.45 12.25
N GLY A 180 10.31 -12.85 11.06
CA GLY A 180 11.35 -13.20 10.09
C GLY A 180 10.82 -13.38 8.66
N PRO A 181 11.58 -14.11 7.82
CA PRO A 181 11.21 -14.36 6.42
C PRO A 181 9.90 -15.14 6.30
N THR A 182 9.04 -14.72 5.39
CA THR A 182 7.75 -15.41 5.18
C THR A 182 7.94 -16.88 4.80
N GLU A 183 8.98 -17.20 4.03
CA GLU A 183 9.26 -18.58 3.61
C GLU A 183 9.79 -19.47 4.73
N GLU A 184 10.30 -18.90 5.82
CA GLU A 184 10.71 -19.65 7.00
C GLU A 184 9.55 -19.81 8.00
N ILE A 185 8.68 -18.80 8.12
CA ILE A 185 7.60 -18.82 9.10
C ILE A 185 6.33 -19.50 8.56
N MET A 186 5.87 -19.12 7.37
CA MET A 186 4.69 -19.69 6.70
C MET A 186 4.79 -19.50 5.18
N HIS A 187 5.45 -20.47 4.53
CA HIS A 187 5.77 -20.41 3.12
C HIS A 187 4.55 -20.33 2.19
N HIS A 188 4.61 -19.39 1.25
CA HIS A 188 3.54 -19.16 0.28
C HIS A 188 3.99 -19.04 -1.18
N ASP A 189 5.28 -19.19 -1.48
CA ASP A 189 5.70 -19.36 -2.88
C ASP A 189 5.10 -20.67 -3.47
N ASP A 190 4.84 -20.78 -4.77
CA ASP A 190 4.79 -19.72 -5.79
C ASP A 190 3.42 -18.99 -5.74
N LEU A 191 3.43 -17.69 -5.42
CA LEU A 191 2.21 -16.88 -5.32
C LEU A 191 1.46 -16.78 -6.65
N GLY A 192 2.16 -16.68 -7.78
CA GLY A 192 1.52 -16.59 -9.09
C GLY A 192 0.75 -17.86 -9.43
N GLN A 193 1.31 -19.03 -9.14
CA GLN A 193 0.61 -20.30 -9.30
C GLN A 193 -0.61 -20.41 -8.37
N ARG A 194 -0.48 -19.97 -7.12
CA ARG A 194 -1.61 -19.99 -6.18
C ARG A 194 -2.77 -19.12 -6.67
N PHE A 195 -2.54 -17.84 -6.97
CA PHE A 195 -3.61 -16.95 -7.43
C PHE A 195 -4.20 -17.41 -8.77
N SER A 196 -3.37 -17.81 -9.74
CA SER A 196 -3.87 -18.29 -11.04
C SER A 196 -4.69 -19.59 -10.92
N SER A 197 -4.36 -20.48 -9.96
CA SER A 197 -5.17 -21.68 -9.70
C SER A 197 -6.60 -21.36 -9.22
N PHE A 198 -6.81 -20.19 -8.61
CA PHE A 198 -8.13 -19.67 -8.25
C PHE A 198 -8.78 -18.84 -9.36
N GLY A 199 -8.19 -18.76 -10.57
CA GLY A 199 -8.77 -18.04 -11.72
C GLY A 199 -8.50 -16.54 -11.74
N TRP A 200 -7.49 -16.07 -11.01
CA TRP A 200 -7.06 -14.66 -11.09
C TRP A 200 -6.09 -14.42 -12.24
N HIS A 201 -6.15 -13.22 -12.82
CA HIS A 201 -5.08 -12.74 -13.69
C HIS A 201 -3.92 -12.29 -12.80
N VAL A 202 -2.71 -12.75 -13.11
CA VAL A 202 -1.52 -12.47 -12.30
C VAL A 202 -0.57 -11.63 -13.12
N VAL A 203 -0.16 -10.50 -12.55
CA VAL A 203 0.87 -9.62 -13.10
C VAL A 203 1.97 -9.48 -12.04
N THR A 204 3.23 -9.56 -12.46
CA THR A 204 4.38 -9.33 -11.56
C THR A 204 5.03 -8.01 -11.93
N ALA A 205 5.39 -7.22 -10.93
CA ALA A 205 6.07 -5.94 -11.09
C ALA A 205 7.28 -5.83 -10.16
N ASP A 206 8.21 -4.95 -10.53
CA ASP A 206 9.12 -4.34 -9.56
C ASP A 206 8.31 -3.31 -8.77
N GLY A 207 8.10 -3.59 -7.48
CA GLY A 207 7.24 -2.80 -6.61
C GLY A 207 7.87 -1.51 -6.10
N ASN A 208 9.16 -1.28 -6.35
CA ASN A 208 9.84 -0.02 -6.03
C ASN A 208 10.21 0.78 -7.30
N ASP A 209 9.63 0.42 -8.46
CA ASP A 209 9.77 1.14 -9.72
C ASP A 209 8.39 1.61 -10.24
N ILE A 210 8.18 2.93 -10.29
CA ILE A 210 6.91 3.54 -10.72
C ILE A 210 6.53 3.13 -12.16
N PRO A 211 7.42 3.16 -13.18
CA PRO A 211 7.09 2.67 -14.51
C PRO A 211 6.65 1.20 -14.57
N SER A 212 7.28 0.31 -13.78
CA SER A 212 6.88 -1.10 -13.70
C SER A 212 5.49 -1.26 -13.11
N LEU A 213 5.17 -0.51 -12.05
CA LEU A 213 3.85 -0.49 -11.44
C LEU A 213 2.77 0.07 -12.39
N ASP A 214 3.05 1.20 -13.05
CA ASP A 214 2.12 1.82 -14.00
C ASP A 214 1.76 0.87 -15.14
N TRP A 215 2.75 0.16 -15.69
CA TRP A 215 2.51 -0.89 -16.68
C TRP A 215 1.61 -2.00 -16.11
N ALA A 216 1.92 -2.50 -14.92
CA ALA A 216 1.16 -3.60 -14.31
C ALA A 216 -0.29 -3.24 -14.01
N PHE A 217 -0.54 -2.00 -13.54
CA PHE A 217 -1.89 -1.50 -13.32
C PHE A 217 -2.63 -1.21 -14.65
N GLY A 218 -1.90 -0.82 -15.70
CA GLY A 218 -2.41 -0.72 -17.06
C GLY A 218 -2.92 -2.06 -17.59
N GLU A 219 -2.14 -3.14 -17.43
CA GLU A 219 -2.56 -4.51 -17.77
C GLU A 219 -3.78 -4.94 -16.94
N ALA A 220 -3.77 -4.69 -15.63
CA ALA A 220 -4.88 -5.01 -14.74
C ALA A 220 -6.19 -4.33 -15.12
N ARG A 221 -6.13 -3.13 -15.72
CA ARG A 221 -7.29 -2.36 -16.19
C ARG A 221 -7.90 -2.94 -17.47
N GLN A 222 -7.04 -3.48 -18.34
CA GLN A 222 -7.44 -4.08 -19.61
C GLN A 222 -8.08 -5.46 -19.42
N GLN A 223 -7.69 -6.18 -18.37
CA GLN A 223 -8.26 -7.50 -18.08
C GLN A 223 -9.76 -7.44 -17.81
N LYS A 224 -10.51 -8.36 -18.43
CA LYS A 224 -11.98 -8.51 -18.30
C LYS A 224 -12.35 -9.95 -17.94
N GLY A 225 -13.50 -10.12 -17.28
CA GLY A 225 -14.06 -11.42 -16.91
C GLY A 225 -13.41 -12.13 -15.73
N GLN A 226 -12.33 -11.58 -15.15
CA GLN A 226 -11.66 -12.10 -13.95
C GLN A 226 -10.95 -10.98 -13.18
N PRO A 227 -10.81 -11.09 -11.85
CA PRO A 227 -10.03 -10.14 -11.05
C PRO A 227 -8.52 -10.25 -11.35
N THR A 228 -7.78 -9.18 -11.05
CA THR A 228 -6.31 -9.12 -11.23
C THR A 228 -5.60 -8.98 -9.90
N VAL A 229 -4.51 -9.73 -9.73
CA VAL A 229 -3.53 -9.52 -8.66
C VAL A 229 -2.21 -9.04 -9.26
N VAL A 230 -1.69 -7.96 -8.71
CA VAL A 230 -0.33 -7.48 -8.97
C VAL A 230 0.56 -7.98 -7.83
N ILE A 231 1.52 -8.84 -8.13
CA ILE A 231 2.56 -9.25 -7.20
C ILE A 231 3.72 -8.26 -7.35
N ALA A 232 3.77 -7.27 -6.47
CA ALA A 232 4.77 -6.22 -6.48
C ALA A 232 5.95 -6.64 -5.60
N ASN A 233 7.08 -7.00 -6.21
CA ASN A 233 8.28 -7.37 -5.47
C ASN A 233 8.94 -6.11 -4.90
N THR A 234 8.99 -6.00 -3.59
CA THR A 234 9.42 -4.78 -2.89
C THR A 234 10.55 -5.10 -1.91
N ILE A 235 11.19 -4.05 -1.41
CA ILE A 235 12.16 -4.12 -0.32
C ILE A 235 11.53 -3.55 0.95
N LYS A 236 11.47 -4.34 2.03
CA LYS A 236 11.05 -3.83 3.34
C LYS A 236 12.06 -2.79 3.81
N GLY A 237 11.60 -1.58 4.15
CA GLY A 237 12.50 -0.47 4.49
C GLY A 237 13.17 0.20 3.29
N CYS A 238 12.66 0.02 2.07
CA CYS A 238 13.23 0.58 0.84
C CYS A 238 13.63 2.06 0.97
N GLY A 239 14.83 2.38 0.50
CA GLY A 239 15.36 3.74 0.44
C GLY A 239 16.32 4.11 1.58
N VAL A 240 16.44 3.27 2.62
CA VAL A 240 17.36 3.48 3.74
C VAL A 240 18.16 2.21 4.02
N SER A 241 19.46 2.27 3.77
CA SER A 241 20.40 1.15 3.70
C SER A 241 20.37 0.22 4.92
N PHE A 242 20.26 0.78 6.13
CA PHE A 242 20.23 0.02 7.37
C PHE A 242 18.83 -0.50 7.76
N MET A 243 17.78 -0.09 7.04
CA MET A 243 16.41 -0.59 7.19
C MET A 243 16.07 -1.66 6.14
N GLU A 244 16.71 -1.62 4.98
CA GLU A 244 16.44 -2.52 3.86
C GLU A 244 16.62 -4.00 4.23
N ASN A 245 15.58 -4.81 3.98
CA ASN A 245 15.56 -6.25 4.22
C ASN A 245 15.85 -6.65 5.68
N GLN A 246 15.51 -5.80 6.63
CA GLN A 246 15.72 -6.06 8.06
C GLN A 246 14.38 -6.25 8.79
N ALA A 247 14.11 -7.46 9.29
CA ALA A 247 12.88 -7.76 10.04
C ALA A 247 12.74 -6.91 11.32
N GLY A 248 13.85 -6.52 11.94
CA GLY A 248 13.88 -5.67 13.14
C GLY A 248 13.26 -4.28 12.93
N TRP A 249 13.13 -3.82 11.69
CA TRP A 249 12.50 -2.54 11.35
C TRP A 249 10.99 -2.64 11.08
N HIS A 250 10.37 -3.78 11.39
CA HIS A 250 8.93 -3.95 11.19
C HIS A 250 8.08 -2.97 12.03
N HIS A 251 8.49 -2.65 13.26
CA HIS A 251 7.77 -1.73 14.15
C HIS A 251 8.71 -0.91 15.06
N ARG A 252 9.99 -0.81 14.69
CA ARG A 252 11.01 -0.09 15.46
C ARG A 252 10.94 1.40 15.15
N VAL A 253 11.05 2.21 16.20
CA VAL A 253 11.22 3.66 16.11
C VAL A 253 12.71 3.96 15.93
N PRO A 254 13.11 4.72 14.88
CA PRO A 254 14.48 5.18 14.72
C PRO A 254 14.94 6.06 15.90
N THR A 255 16.22 5.97 16.26
CA THR A 255 16.86 6.98 17.14
C THR A 255 17.07 8.30 16.40
N ASP A 256 17.42 9.37 17.11
CA ASP A 256 17.76 10.66 16.49
C ASP A 256 18.91 10.54 15.47
N GLU A 257 19.92 9.71 15.77
CA GLU A 257 21.05 9.47 14.86
C GLU A 257 20.62 8.71 13.61
N GLU A 258 19.80 7.68 13.77
CA GLU A 258 19.24 6.88 12.66
C GLU A 258 18.28 7.71 11.82
N HIS A 259 17.46 8.57 12.43
CA HIS A 259 16.59 9.51 11.73
C HIS A 259 17.41 10.43 10.83
N GLN A 260 18.43 11.09 11.37
CA GLN A 260 19.29 11.98 10.58
C GLN A 260 20.03 11.25 9.47
N ALA A 261 20.45 10.00 9.71
CA ALA A 261 21.07 9.16 8.68
C ALA A 261 20.08 8.82 7.57
N ALA A 262 18.88 8.37 7.91
CA ALA A 262 17.80 8.08 6.96
C ALA A 262 17.43 9.31 6.12
N VAL A 263 17.28 10.49 6.74
CA VAL A 263 16.98 11.74 6.00
C VAL A 263 18.07 12.05 4.97
N ARG A 264 19.36 11.88 5.32
CA ARG A 264 20.46 12.11 4.38
C ARG A 264 20.39 11.15 3.19
N GLU A 265 20.18 9.86 3.42
CA GLU A 265 20.04 8.87 2.35
C GLU A 265 18.84 9.18 1.44
N LEU A 266 17.69 9.55 2.02
CA LEU A 266 16.51 9.93 1.25
C LEU A 266 16.74 11.22 0.44
N ASP A 267 17.44 12.22 0.99
CA ASP A 267 17.81 13.44 0.26
C ASP A 267 18.75 13.15 -0.92
N GLU A 268 19.67 12.19 -0.78
CA GLU A 268 20.53 11.75 -1.88
C GLU A 268 19.71 11.08 -2.99
N LYS A 269 18.69 10.27 -2.65
CA LYS A 269 17.77 9.67 -3.64
C LYS A 269 16.98 10.73 -4.40
N VAL A 270 16.48 11.75 -3.72
CA VAL A 270 15.77 12.89 -4.33
C VAL A 270 16.69 13.66 -5.29
N LYS A 271 17.92 13.98 -4.87
CA LYS A 271 18.89 14.74 -5.67
C LYS A 271 19.46 13.96 -6.86
N GLY A 272 19.73 12.66 -6.68
CA GLY A 272 20.23 11.77 -7.72
C GLY A 272 19.29 11.61 -8.92
N GLY A 273 18.06 12.11 -8.82
CA GLY A 273 17.11 12.23 -9.93
C GLY A 273 17.47 13.29 -10.99
N GLY A 274 18.44 14.16 -10.71
CA GLY A 274 19.01 15.13 -11.65
C GLY A 274 20.48 14.83 -11.95
N ILE A 275 20.73 14.07 -13.03
CA ILE A 275 22.02 13.84 -13.70
C ILE A 275 23.21 13.55 -12.77
N CYS A 276 23.65 12.29 -12.72
CA CYS A 276 25.04 11.95 -12.44
C CYS A 276 25.69 11.39 -13.71
N ILE A 277 26.83 11.99 -14.04
CA ILE A 277 27.80 11.62 -15.08
C ILE A 277 28.54 10.35 -14.65
#